data_AF-A0A951YYM6-F1
#
_entry.id   AF-A0A951YYM6-F1
#
_cell.length_a   1.000
_cell.length_b   1.000
_cell.length_c   1.000
_cell.angle_alpha   90.00
_cell.angle_beta   90.00
_cell.angle_gamma   90.00
#
_symmetry.space_group_name_H-M   'P 1'
#
loop_
_entity.id
_entity.type
_entity.pdbx_description
1 polymer ?
#
loop_
_entity_poly.entity_id
_entity_poly.type
_entity_poly.pdbx_seq_one_letter_code
_entity_poly.pdbx_strand_id
1 'polypeptide(L)'
;MSHSRFHKSALAAAVLSLGFSMGALAQGSAGSSVSGTTSSATGPAAANQGSPMSDSMTSQGSPSASSARAAGSDRMARGDRKFLEEAYMGSMAEVRLGKLAQDKASSQEVKDFGQKMVDDHGKEIDSLSQIAKAEGVSLPAQLDRKHQKTYDRMAKLSGAEFDRAYMKEMTSDHKKDISKYEQAAKSAKDDQLKQHAQQEVSTLQEHEKLAQSTMDDVRKGSTVGMNTDRSRSSSSRSPSQSGTASPSQSSQSSMSTNR
;
A
#
# COMPACT_ATOMS: atom_id res chain seq x y z
N MET A 1 2.05 50.59 16.99
CA MET A 1 2.61 49.53 16.13
C MET A 1 2.21 48.17 16.68
N SER A 2 1.23 47.54 16.03
CA SER A 2 0.73 46.20 16.33
C SER A 2 1.46 45.21 15.41
N HIS A 3 2.01 44.11 15.91
CA HIS A 3 2.13 42.86 15.15
C HIS A 3 2.14 41.64 16.08
N SER A 4 0.93 41.11 16.27
CA SER A 4 0.52 39.71 16.02
C SER A 4 1.31 38.56 16.67
N ARG A 5 0.64 37.93 17.65
CA ARG A 5 1.00 36.65 18.27
C ARG A 5 0.75 35.50 17.27
N PHE A 6 1.70 34.59 17.14
CA PHE A 6 1.53 33.33 16.40
C PHE A 6 0.63 32.37 17.19
N HIS A 7 -0.55 32.07 16.66
CA HIS A 7 -1.38 30.98 17.15
C HIS A 7 -0.89 29.68 16.52
N LYS A 8 -0.43 28.73 17.36
CA LYS A 8 -0.22 27.34 16.97
C LYS A 8 -1.58 26.66 16.92
N SER A 9 -2.11 26.42 15.72
CA SER A 9 -3.29 25.57 15.56
C SER A 9 -2.86 24.11 15.59
N ALA A 10 -3.13 23.44 16.71
CA ALA A 10 -3.11 21.99 16.80
C ALA A 10 -4.33 21.45 16.03
N LEU A 11 -4.11 20.71 14.95
CA LEU A 11 -5.17 19.96 14.29
C LEU A 11 -5.33 18.64 15.06
N ALA A 12 -6.40 18.53 15.84
CA ALA A 12 -6.81 17.28 16.45
C ALA A 12 -7.35 16.35 15.35
N ALA A 13 -6.68 15.22 15.12
CA ALA A 13 -7.22 14.13 14.32
C ALA A 13 -8.35 13.46 15.12
N ALA A 14 -9.59 13.68 14.70
CA ALA A 14 -10.75 12.95 15.20
C ALA A 14 -10.74 11.54 14.60
N VAL A 15 -10.35 10.56 15.40
CA VAL A 15 -10.49 9.14 15.08
C VAL A 15 -11.98 8.80 15.24
N LEU A 16 -12.70 8.67 14.12
CA LEU A 16 -14.07 8.20 14.12
C LEU A 16 -14.07 6.66 14.17
N SER A 17 -13.88 6.11 15.36
CA SER A 17 -14.05 4.69 15.63
C SER A 17 -15.53 4.33 15.60
N LEU A 18 -16.03 3.78 14.48
CA LEU A 18 -17.29 3.05 14.50
C LEU A 18 -17.03 1.65 15.09
N GLY A 19 -17.54 1.46 16.31
CA GLY A 19 -17.39 0.24 17.09
C GLY A 19 -18.07 -0.97 16.44
N PHE A 20 -17.33 -2.06 16.38
CA PHE A 20 -17.87 -3.40 16.22
C PHE A 20 -18.17 -3.94 17.63
N SER A 21 -19.45 -4.20 17.92
CA SER A 21 -19.88 -4.82 19.17
C SER A 21 -19.35 -6.25 19.26
N MET A 22 -18.53 -6.51 20.28
CA MET A 22 -18.06 -7.82 20.68
C MET A 22 -18.82 -8.23 21.96
N GLY A 23 -19.56 -9.33 21.91
CA GLY A 23 -20.05 -10.08 23.09
C GLY A 23 -19.63 -11.53 22.93
N ALA A 24 -18.56 -11.95 23.62
CA ALA A 24 -18.58 -12.69 24.90
C ALA A 24 -19.21 -14.10 24.73
N LEU A 25 -18.46 -15.19 24.56
CA LEU A 25 -17.42 -15.85 25.39
C LEU A 25 -17.95 -16.39 26.74
N ALA A 26 -17.81 -17.72 26.90
CA ALA A 26 -17.63 -18.54 28.12
C ALA A 26 -18.60 -19.75 28.17
N GLN A 27 -18.26 -20.97 28.61
CA GLN A 27 -17.03 -21.64 29.02
C GLN A 27 -17.39 -23.11 29.37
N GLY A 28 -16.42 -24.03 29.29
CA GLY A 28 -16.37 -25.31 30.03
C GLY A 28 -17.10 -26.49 29.38
N SER A 29 -16.65 -27.74 29.48
CA SER A 29 -15.79 -28.35 30.50
C SER A 29 -15.14 -29.66 30.00
N ALA A 30 -13.94 -29.94 30.54
CA ALA A 30 -13.29 -31.21 30.90
C ALA A 30 -13.48 -32.49 30.05
N GLY A 31 -12.34 -33.11 29.72
CA GLY A 31 -12.27 -34.48 29.22
C GLY A 31 -12.39 -35.55 30.30
N SER A 32 -12.39 -36.80 29.86
CA SER A 32 -11.81 -37.95 30.58
C SER A 32 -11.80 -39.16 29.65
N SER A 33 -10.61 -39.73 29.47
CA SER A 33 -10.39 -41.10 29.02
C SER A 33 -10.43 -42.03 30.24
N VAL A 34 -11.12 -43.17 30.14
CA VAL A 34 -10.75 -44.39 30.87
C VAL A 34 -11.46 -45.62 30.29
N SER A 35 -10.68 -46.69 30.27
CA SER A 35 -10.87 -48.08 29.88
C SER A 35 -12.13 -48.81 30.36
N GLY A 36 -12.51 -49.84 29.59
CA GLY A 36 -12.44 -51.22 30.09
C GLY A 36 -13.75 -51.93 30.46
N THR A 37 -13.98 -53.04 29.73
CA THR A 37 -14.22 -54.39 30.30
C THR A 37 -15.66 -54.95 30.36
N THR A 38 -15.76 -56.16 29.77
CA THR A 38 -16.67 -57.32 29.99
C THR A 38 -18.15 -57.23 29.57
N SER A 39 -18.55 -58.05 28.58
CA SER A 39 -19.30 -59.33 28.73
C SER A 39 -20.82 -59.09 28.83
N SER A 40 -21.75 -59.82 28.24
CA SER A 40 -21.79 -61.18 27.69
C SER A 40 -23.14 -61.38 26.97
N ALA A 41 -23.14 -62.25 25.96
CA ALA A 41 -24.20 -63.10 25.39
C ALA A 41 -25.68 -62.86 25.75
N THR A 42 -26.56 -62.87 24.71
CA THR A 42 -27.48 -64.00 24.38
C THR A 42 -28.35 -63.64 23.16
N GLY A 43 -28.44 -64.54 22.17
CA GLY A 43 -29.55 -64.57 21.18
C GLY A 43 -30.84 -65.15 21.79
N PRO A 44 -31.93 -65.44 21.04
CA PRO A 44 -31.90 -65.92 19.64
C PRO A 44 -33.03 -65.40 18.69
N ALA A 45 -32.85 -65.73 17.40
CA ALA A 45 -33.82 -66.21 16.39
C ALA A 45 -35.26 -65.63 16.30
N ALA A 46 -35.66 -65.18 15.10
CA ALA A 46 -36.40 -66.00 14.12
C ALA A 46 -37.17 -65.13 13.10
N ALA A 47 -37.19 -65.61 11.86
CA ALA A 47 -37.92 -65.09 10.72
C ALA A 47 -39.46 -65.16 10.92
N ASN A 48 -40.24 -64.33 10.22
CA ASN A 48 -40.96 -64.75 9.00
C ASN A 48 -42.03 -63.74 8.53
N GLN A 49 -42.00 -63.45 7.23
CA GLN A 49 -43.09 -63.20 6.26
C GLN A 49 -44.40 -62.50 6.65
N GLY A 50 -44.77 -61.49 5.84
CA GLY A 50 -46.15 -61.04 5.65
C GLY A 50 -46.28 -59.78 4.79
N SER A 51 -46.46 -59.93 3.48
CA SER A 51 -47.16 -58.94 2.63
C SER A 51 -48.53 -59.53 2.27
N PRO A 52 -49.58 -58.71 2.05
CA PRO A 52 -49.81 -58.13 0.72
C PRO A 52 -50.52 -56.75 0.65
N MET A 53 -50.33 -56.05 -0.50
CA MET A 53 -51.25 -55.22 -1.32
C MET A 53 -52.13 -54.16 -0.61
N SER A 54 -52.42 -52.93 -1.06
CA SER A 54 -52.47 -52.18 -2.34
C SER A 54 -52.59 -50.69 -1.91
N ASP A 55 -52.10 -49.64 -2.57
CA ASP A 55 -52.67 -49.06 -3.79
C ASP A 55 -51.75 -47.97 -4.40
N SER A 56 -51.55 -48.10 -5.71
CA SER A 56 -51.47 -47.09 -6.78
C SER A 56 -50.95 -45.66 -6.56
N MET A 57 -49.86 -45.40 -7.30
CA MET A 57 -49.73 -44.39 -8.37
C MET A 57 -49.95 -42.90 -8.02
N THR A 58 -48.85 -42.14 -7.99
CA THR A 58 -48.64 -41.03 -8.95
C THR A 58 -47.17 -40.65 -9.00
N SER A 59 -46.56 -40.95 -10.13
CA SER A 59 -45.27 -40.43 -10.58
C SER A 59 -45.44 -38.98 -11.00
N GLN A 60 -44.68 -38.05 -10.41
CA GLN A 60 -44.30 -36.80 -11.06
C GLN A 60 -43.06 -36.18 -10.42
N GLY A 61 -41.94 -36.31 -11.14
CA GLY A 61 -40.87 -35.32 -11.22
C GLY A 61 -40.14 -34.98 -9.93
N SER A 62 -39.17 -35.81 -9.53
CA SER A 62 -38.03 -35.30 -8.76
C SER A 62 -37.44 -34.11 -9.53
N PRO A 63 -37.32 -32.90 -8.94
CA PRO A 63 -36.50 -31.89 -9.55
C PRO A 63 -35.07 -32.41 -9.50
N SER A 64 -34.61 -32.88 -10.66
CA SER A 64 -33.23 -33.15 -10.96
C SER A 64 -32.41 -31.98 -10.39
N ALA A 65 -31.58 -32.29 -9.39
CA ALA A 65 -30.62 -31.37 -8.80
C ALA A 65 -29.76 -30.83 -9.93
N SER A 66 -30.21 -29.71 -10.47
CA SER A 66 -29.60 -29.09 -11.63
C SER A 66 -28.36 -28.38 -11.13
N SER A 67 -27.23 -28.83 -11.66
CA SER A 67 -25.91 -28.21 -11.56
C SER A 67 -25.23 -28.38 -10.21
N ALA A 68 -24.47 -29.47 -10.12
CA ALA A 68 -23.13 -29.39 -9.53
C ALA A 68 -22.48 -28.10 -10.05
N ARG A 69 -22.33 -27.12 -9.16
CA ARG A 69 -21.68 -25.84 -9.39
C ARG A 69 -20.32 -26.11 -10.03
N ALA A 70 -20.28 -25.95 -11.35
CA ALA A 70 -19.04 -26.05 -12.11
C ALA A 70 -18.03 -25.09 -11.48
N ALA A 71 -16.85 -25.59 -11.20
CA ALA A 71 -15.72 -24.75 -10.86
C ALA A 71 -15.51 -23.72 -11.99
N GLY A 72 -15.63 -22.44 -11.63
CA GLY A 72 -14.92 -21.32 -12.27
C GLY A 72 -15.18 -21.04 -13.74
N SER A 73 -16.40 -20.66 -14.13
CA SER A 73 -16.55 -19.79 -15.31
C SER A 73 -16.44 -18.35 -14.84
N ASP A 74 -15.42 -17.62 -15.28
CA ASP A 74 -15.30 -16.17 -15.08
C ASP A 74 -16.60 -15.49 -15.51
N ARG A 75 -17.29 -14.86 -14.55
CA ARG A 75 -18.61 -14.25 -14.76
C ARG A 75 -18.52 -12.75 -15.00
N MET A 76 -17.33 -12.19 -14.83
CA MET A 76 -17.14 -10.75 -14.80
C MET A 76 -16.98 -10.21 -16.22
N ALA A 77 -17.50 -9.00 -16.45
CA ALA A 77 -17.32 -8.32 -17.73
C ALA A 77 -15.83 -8.07 -17.99
N ARG A 78 -15.37 -8.18 -19.25
CA ARG A 78 -13.94 -8.01 -19.59
C ARG A 78 -13.31 -6.72 -19.07
N GLY A 79 -14.07 -5.61 -19.05
CA GLY A 79 -13.60 -4.31 -18.54
C GLY A 79 -13.38 -4.34 -17.04
N ASP A 80 -14.35 -4.89 -16.30
CA ASP A 80 -14.30 -5.06 -14.85
C ASP A 80 -13.16 -5.99 -14.45
N ARG A 81 -13.00 -7.10 -15.18
CA ARG A 81 -11.87 -8.03 -14.99
C ARG A 81 -10.53 -7.35 -15.15
N LYS A 82 -10.37 -6.54 -16.20
CA LYS A 82 -9.15 -5.79 -16.42
C LYS A 82 -8.88 -4.80 -15.29
N PHE A 83 -9.90 -4.07 -14.84
CA PHE A 83 -9.76 -3.16 -13.71
C PHE A 83 -9.38 -3.89 -12.43
N LEU A 84 -10.06 -5.00 -12.09
CA LEU A 84 -9.76 -5.82 -10.91
C LEU A 84 -8.30 -6.31 -10.91
N GLU A 85 -7.82 -6.84 -12.04
CA GLU A 85 -6.44 -7.32 -12.18
C GLU A 85 -5.41 -6.17 -12.09
N GLU A 86 -5.70 -5.03 -12.71
CA GLU A 86 -4.82 -3.84 -12.67
C GLU A 86 -4.76 -3.21 -11.29
N ALA A 87 -5.91 -3.06 -10.62
CA ALA A 87 -6.02 -2.59 -9.24
C ALA A 87 -5.22 -3.49 -8.31
N TYR A 88 -5.47 -4.81 -8.37
CA TYR A 88 -4.79 -5.78 -7.53
C TYR A 88 -3.26 -5.77 -7.71
N MET A 89 -2.79 -5.63 -8.95
CA MET A 89 -1.35 -5.50 -9.24
C MET A 89 -0.75 -4.19 -8.76
N GLY A 90 -1.49 -3.08 -8.88
CA GLY A 90 -1.11 -1.79 -8.29
C GLY A 90 -0.94 -1.89 -6.79
N SER A 91 -1.96 -2.37 -6.07
CA SER A 91 -1.94 -2.53 -4.62
C SER A 91 -0.78 -3.43 -4.15
N MET A 92 -0.52 -4.55 -4.85
CA MET A 92 0.63 -5.40 -4.56
C MET A 92 1.97 -4.69 -4.74
N ALA A 93 2.10 -3.85 -5.77
CA ALA A 93 3.30 -3.07 -6.01
C ALA A 93 3.51 -2.03 -4.91
N GLU A 94 2.46 -1.34 -4.50
CA GLU A 94 2.50 -0.30 -3.47
C GLU A 94 2.80 -0.86 -2.09
N VAL A 95 2.26 -2.04 -1.74
CA VAL A 95 2.67 -2.74 -0.50
C VAL A 95 4.16 -3.08 -0.52
N ARG A 96 4.69 -3.58 -1.65
CA ARG A 96 6.12 -3.93 -1.75
C ARG A 96 7.01 -2.68 -1.71
N LEU A 97 6.61 -1.61 -2.39
CA LEU A 97 7.32 -0.33 -2.40
C LEU A 97 7.25 0.38 -1.03
N GLY A 98 6.12 0.29 -0.33
CA GLY A 98 5.95 0.83 1.01
C GLY A 98 6.86 0.14 2.03
N LYS A 99 6.99 -1.18 1.99
CA LYS A 99 7.99 -1.92 2.78
C LYS A 99 9.41 -1.47 2.47
N LEU A 100 9.72 -1.34 1.19
CA LEU A 100 11.03 -0.86 0.76
C LEU A 100 11.31 0.58 1.26
N ALA A 101 10.28 1.43 1.34
CA ALA A 101 10.41 2.77 1.89
C ALA A 101 10.75 2.77 3.38
N GLN A 102 10.13 1.90 4.18
CA GLN A 102 10.49 1.75 5.59
C GLN A 102 11.98 1.38 5.79
N ASP A 103 12.51 0.55 4.88
CA ASP A 103 13.90 0.09 4.93
C ASP A 103 14.91 1.11 4.38
N LYS A 104 14.58 1.81 3.30
CA LYS A 104 15.54 2.58 2.49
C LYS A 104 15.45 4.09 2.69
N ALA A 105 14.34 4.59 3.20
CA ALA A 105 14.13 6.03 3.34
C ALA A 105 15.00 6.64 4.46
N SER A 106 15.39 7.90 4.29
CA SER A 106 16.03 8.68 5.35
C SER A 106 15.06 9.55 6.14
N SER A 107 14.02 10.07 5.49
CA SER A 107 12.97 10.87 6.13
C SER A 107 11.99 9.98 6.89
N GLN A 108 11.63 10.40 8.11
CA GLN A 108 10.61 9.71 8.90
C GLN A 108 9.24 9.80 8.22
N GLU A 109 8.92 10.96 7.64
CA GLU A 109 7.68 11.21 6.91
C GLU A 109 7.52 10.27 5.71
N VAL A 110 8.62 9.92 5.03
CA VAL A 110 8.60 8.94 3.92
C VAL A 110 8.40 7.51 4.44
N LYS A 111 8.99 7.16 5.59
CA LYS A 111 8.76 5.85 6.22
C LYS A 111 7.31 5.69 6.67
N ASP A 112 6.76 6.72 7.29
CA ASP A 112 5.37 6.75 7.75
C ASP A 112 4.40 6.67 6.57
N PHE A 113 4.69 7.38 5.47
CA PHE A 113 3.95 7.24 4.22
C PHE A 113 4.01 5.80 3.70
N GLY A 114 5.20 5.19 3.67
CA GLY A 114 5.40 3.80 3.28
C GLY A 114 4.61 2.81 4.12
N GLN A 115 4.54 3.00 5.43
CA GLN A 115 3.70 2.18 6.32
C GLN A 115 2.21 2.33 5.99
N LYS A 116 1.73 3.57 5.75
CA LYS A 116 0.33 3.78 5.35
C LYS A 116 -0.02 3.05 4.04
N MET A 117 0.88 3.04 3.06
CA MET A 117 0.68 2.28 1.81
C MET A 117 0.58 0.77 2.09
N VAL A 118 1.42 0.24 2.97
CA VAL A 118 1.36 -1.19 3.35
C VAL A 118 0.01 -1.54 3.99
N ASP A 119 -0.47 -0.69 4.88
CA ASP A 119 -1.69 -0.95 5.64
C ASP A 119 -2.95 -0.82 4.80
N ASP A 120 -3.05 0.25 4.01
CA ASP A 120 -4.27 0.54 3.25
C ASP A 120 -4.38 -0.32 1.99
N HIS A 121 -3.31 -0.43 1.20
CA HIS A 121 -3.32 -1.32 0.03
C HIS A 121 -3.29 -2.80 0.41
N GLY A 122 -2.83 -3.15 1.63
CA GLY A 122 -3.00 -4.49 2.18
C GLY A 122 -4.48 -4.87 2.34
N LYS A 123 -5.31 -3.97 2.88
CA LYS A 123 -6.76 -4.18 3.01
C LYS A 123 -7.46 -4.21 1.65
N GLU A 124 -6.96 -3.41 0.71
CA GLU A 124 -7.47 -3.38 -0.66
C GLU A 124 -7.23 -4.71 -1.38
N ILE A 125 -6.02 -5.29 -1.26
CA ILE A 125 -5.68 -6.63 -1.77
C ILE A 125 -6.67 -7.67 -1.24
N ASP A 126 -7.00 -7.63 0.05
CA ASP A 126 -7.95 -8.57 0.65
C ASP A 126 -9.35 -8.41 0.06
N SER A 127 -9.80 -7.16 -0.13
CA SER A 127 -11.11 -6.84 -0.71
C SER A 127 -11.22 -7.27 -2.17
N LEU A 128 -10.23 -6.93 -3.00
CA LEU A 128 -10.16 -7.34 -4.41
C LEU A 128 -10.06 -8.87 -4.55
N SER A 129 -9.35 -9.55 -3.64
CA SER A 129 -9.27 -11.02 -3.62
C SER A 129 -10.63 -11.66 -3.36
N GLN A 130 -11.45 -11.08 -2.48
CA GLN A 130 -12.80 -11.55 -2.21
C GLN A 130 -13.72 -11.40 -3.43
N ILE A 131 -13.66 -10.24 -4.10
CA ILE A 131 -14.41 -9.99 -5.34
C ILE A 131 -13.99 -10.98 -6.42
N ALA A 132 -12.68 -11.15 -6.65
CA ALA A 132 -12.16 -12.11 -7.63
C ALA A 132 -12.64 -13.53 -7.36
N LYS A 133 -12.63 -13.97 -6.10
CA LYS A 133 -13.09 -15.30 -5.69
C LYS A 133 -14.59 -15.47 -5.92
N ALA A 134 -15.41 -14.45 -5.64
CA ALA A 134 -16.85 -14.49 -5.88
C ALA A 134 -17.16 -14.66 -7.38
N GLU A 135 -16.39 -13.98 -8.23
CA GLU A 135 -16.55 -13.98 -9.70
C GLU A 135 -15.82 -15.12 -10.42
N GLY A 136 -15.06 -15.95 -9.69
CA GLY A 136 -14.29 -17.06 -10.25
C GLY A 136 -13.05 -16.62 -11.05
N VAL A 137 -12.53 -15.43 -10.78
CA VAL A 137 -11.34 -14.86 -11.42
C VAL A 137 -10.08 -15.25 -10.65
N SER A 138 -9.07 -15.72 -11.38
CA SER A 138 -7.74 -16.01 -10.83
C SER A 138 -6.88 -14.75 -10.86
N LEU A 139 -6.33 -14.38 -9.71
CA LEU A 139 -5.44 -13.24 -9.59
C LEU A 139 -3.95 -13.64 -9.70
N PRO A 140 -3.10 -12.77 -10.26
CA PRO A 140 -1.67 -13.02 -10.38
C PRO A 140 -0.98 -13.09 -9.01
N ALA A 141 -0.04 -14.03 -8.83
CA ALA A 141 0.69 -14.20 -7.57
C ALA A 141 1.98 -13.35 -7.46
N GLN A 142 2.41 -12.74 -8.56
CA GLN A 142 3.65 -11.96 -8.65
C GLN A 142 3.41 -10.67 -9.40
N LEU A 143 4.25 -9.67 -9.14
CA LEU A 143 4.24 -8.42 -9.89
C LEU A 143 4.46 -8.69 -11.38
N ASP A 144 3.77 -7.94 -12.22
CA ASP A 144 4.11 -7.88 -13.63
C ASP A 144 5.50 -7.23 -13.85
N ARG A 145 5.99 -7.31 -15.08
CA ARG A 145 7.33 -6.81 -15.42
C ARG A 145 7.48 -5.30 -15.20
N LYS A 146 6.40 -4.52 -15.37
CA LYS A 146 6.45 -3.06 -15.22
C LYS A 146 6.63 -2.72 -13.75
N HIS A 147 5.79 -3.27 -12.87
CA HIS A 147 5.87 -3.04 -11.44
C HIS A 147 7.17 -3.61 -10.85
N GLN A 148 7.60 -4.80 -11.29
CA GLN A 148 8.89 -5.36 -10.89
C GLN A 148 10.07 -4.46 -11.28
N LYS A 149 10.07 -3.89 -12.48
CA LYS A 149 11.12 -2.95 -12.92
C LYS A 149 11.14 -1.68 -12.07
N THR A 150 9.97 -1.16 -11.68
CA THR A 150 9.90 -0.02 -10.76
C THR A 150 10.48 -0.37 -9.40
N TYR A 151 10.11 -1.53 -8.84
CA TYR A 151 10.67 -2.04 -7.59
C TYR A 151 12.19 -2.20 -7.66
N ASP A 152 12.71 -2.88 -8.68
CA ASP A 152 14.15 -3.13 -8.85
C ASP A 152 14.97 -1.84 -8.99
N ARG A 153 14.39 -0.82 -9.63
CA ARG A 153 14.99 0.52 -9.72
C ARG A 153 15.03 1.19 -8.36
N MET A 154 13.92 1.16 -7.61
CA MET A 154 13.83 1.76 -6.27
C MET A 154 14.77 1.07 -5.27
N ALA A 155 14.91 -0.25 -5.34
CA ALA A 155 15.71 -1.04 -4.41
C ALA A 155 17.22 -0.71 -4.45
N LYS A 156 17.68 -0.08 -5.53
CA LYS A 156 19.06 0.37 -5.72
C LYS A 156 19.34 1.75 -5.12
N LEU A 157 18.30 2.47 -4.68
CA LEU A 157 18.41 3.79 -4.07
C LEU A 157 18.38 3.67 -2.55
N SER A 158 18.87 4.70 -1.86
CA SER A 158 18.76 4.83 -0.39
C SER A 158 18.80 6.29 0.02
N GLY A 159 18.33 6.57 1.24
CA GLY A 159 18.34 7.91 1.82
C GLY A 159 17.62 8.95 0.97
N ALA A 160 18.17 10.16 0.89
CA ALA A 160 17.47 11.28 0.23
C ALA A 160 17.21 11.05 -1.27
N GLU A 161 18.02 10.24 -1.96
CA GLU A 161 17.74 9.85 -3.35
C GLU A 161 16.53 8.95 -3.46
N PHE A 162 16.41 7.97 -2.54
CA PHE A 162 15.24 7.13 -2.43
C PHE A 162 14.00 7.97 -2.10
N ASP A 163 14.07 8.82 -1.08
CA ASP A 163 12.96 9.67 -0.63
C ASP A 163 12.34 10.45 -1.79
N ARG A 164 13.18 11.15 -2.58
CA ARG A 164 12.71 11.92 -3.75
C ARG A 164 12.12 11.05 -4.85
N ALA A 165 12.74 9.90 -5.13
CA ALA A 165 12.32 9.04 -6.22
C ALA A 165 11.01 8.31 -5.89
N TYR A 166 10.88 7.83 -4.65
CA TYR A 166 9.70 7.16 -4.13
C TYR A 166 8.50 8.11 -4.08
N MET A 167 8.65 9.29 -3.45
CA MET A 167 7.53 10.24 -3.35
C MET A 167 7.07 10.77 -4.71
N LYS A 168 7.99 10.90 -5.67
CA LYS A 168 7.65 11.23 -7.06
C LYS A 168 6.84 10.12 -7.74
N GLU A 169 7.23 8.86 -7.54
CA GLU A 169 6.50 7.70 -8.07
C GLU A 169 5.09 7.66 -7.49
N MET A 170 4.95 7.70 -6.16
CA MET A 170 3.66 7.62 -5.45
C MET A 170 2.72 8.76 -5.87
N THR A 171 3.22 9.99 -5.96
CA THR A 171 2.39 11.12 -6.44
C THR A 171 1.89 10.91 -7.87
N SER A 172 2.71 10.33 -8.74
CA SER A 172 2.30 10.09 -10.14
C SER A 172 1.35 8.91 -10.26
N ASP A 173 1.48 7.89 -9.43
CA ASP A 173 0.67 6.67 -9.52
C ASP A 173 -0.74 6.92 -8.97
N HIS A 174 -0.84 7.49 -7.77
CA HIS A 174 -2.11 7.83 -7.14
C HIS A 174 -2.98 8.73 -8.02
N LYS A 175 -2.39 9.69 -8.75
CA LYS A 175 -3.13 10.50 -9.74
C LYS A 175 -3.78 9.67 -10.84
N LYS A 176 -3.08 8.65 -11.33
CA LYS A 176 -3.59 7.74 -12.36
C LYS A 176 -4.65 6.81 -11.76
N ASP A 177 -4.43 6.32 -10.56
CA ASP A 177 -5.34 5.38 -9.92
C ASP A 177 -6.64 6.06 -9.50
N ILE A 178 -6.62 7.29 -8.98
CA ILE A 178 -7.85 8.09 -8.79
C ILE A 178 -8.67 8.14 -10.08
N SER A 179 -8.04 8.42 -11.23
CA SER A 179 -8.75 8.45 -12.52
C SER A 179 -9.34 7.09 -12.90
N LYS A 180 -8.65 5.98 -12.65
CA LYS A 180 -9.16 4.63 -12.96
C LYS A 180 -10.29 4.24 -12.03
N TYR A 181 -10.16 4.53 -10.73
CA TYR A 181 -11.16 4.21 -9.72
C TYR A 181 -12.41 5.04 -9.90
N GLU A 182 -12.29 6.33 -10.22
CA GLU A 182 -13.45 7.15 -10.58
C GLU A 182 -14.16 6.64 -11.84
N GLN A 183 -13.41 6.11 -12.81
CA GLN A 183 -14.01 5.48 -13.99
C GLN A 183 -14.74 4.20 -13.61
N ALA A 184 -14.10 3.28 -12.87
CA ALA A 184 -14.72 2.04 -12.42
C ALA A 184 -15.96 2.28 -11.55
N ALA A 185 -15.89 3.25 -10.64
CA ALA A 185 -17.01 3.71 -9.81
C ALA A 185 -18.25 4.14 -10.62
N LYS A 186 -18.05 4.62 -11.86
CA LYS A 186 -19.11 5.05 -12.79
C LYS A 186 -19.56 3.95 -13.73
N SER A 187 -18.63 3.12 -14.23
CA SER A 187 -18.88 2.24 -15.37
C SER A 187 -18.77 0.75 -15.12
N ALA A 188 -18.29 0.31 -13.95
CA ALA A 188 -18.20 -1.11 -13.62
C ALA A 188 -19.60 -1.76 -13.66
N LYS A 189 -19.70 -2.97 -14.19
CA LYS A 189 -20.97 -3.71 -14.27
C LYS A 189 -21.19 -4.57 -13.04
N ASP A 190 -20.12 -5.13 -12.49
CA ASP A 190 -20.14 -5.80 -11.20
C ASP A 190 -20.37 -4.78 -10.07
N ASP A 191 -21.39 -5.04 -9.25
CA ASP A 191 -21.81 -4.10 -8.21
C ASP A 191 -20.85 -4.06 -7.03
N GLN A 192 -20.19 -5.18 -6.69
CA GLN A 192 -19.19 -5.21 -5.61
C GLN A 192 -17.96 -4.43 -6.02
N LEU A 193 -17.48 -4.62 -7.25
CA LEU A 193 -16.35 -3.89 -7.81
C LEU A 193 -16.64 -2.40 -7.97
N LYS A 194 -17.86 -2.04 -8.40
CA LYS A 194 -18.31 -0.65 -8.48
C LYS A 194 -18.29 0.01 -7.09
N GLN A 195 -18.86 -0.65 -6.08
CA GLN A 195 -18.91 -0.13 -4.72
C GLN A 195 -17.50 -0.01 -4.12
N HIS A 196 -16.66 -1.02 -4.32
CA HIS A 196 -15.27 -0.98 -3.88
C HIS A 196 -14.53 0.19 -4.50
N ALA A 197 -14.65 0.39 -5.82
CA ALA A 197 -14.03 1.52 -6.50
C ALA A 197 -14.51 2.88 -5.94
N GLN A 198 -15.81 3.02 -5.61
CA GLN A 198 -16.35 4.23 -4.99
C GLN A 198 -15.76 4.51 -3.60
N GLN A 199 -15.53 3.48 -2.81
CA GLN A 199 -14.98 3.60 -1.45
C GLN A 199 -13.51 4.00 -1.45
N GLU A 200 -12.72 3.45 -2.39
CA GLU A 200 -11.27 3.70 -2.42
C GLU A 200 -10.90 5.07 -2.99
N VAL A 201 -11.77 5.73 -3.78
CA VAL A 201 -11.47 7.08 -4.33
C VAL A 201 -11.07 8.07 -3.23
N SER A 202 -11.74 8.08 -2.08
CA SER A 202 -11.38 9.00 -1.00
C SER A 202 -10.02 8.68 -0.38
N THR A 203 -9.71 7.39 -0.22
CA THR A 203 -8.42 6.91 0.30
C THR A 203 -7.28 7.32 -0.63
N LEU A 204 -7.44 7.07 -1.94
CA LEU A 204 -6.46 7.43 -2.95
C LEU A 204 -6.23 8.95 -3.05
N GLN A 205 -7.29 9.75 -2.89
CA GLN A 205 -7.18 11.22 -2.83
C GLN A 205 -6.44 11.70 -1.57
N GLU A 206 -6.64 11.03 -0.43
CA GLU A 206 -5.88 11.32 0.80
C GLU A 206 -4.40 10.99 0.60
N HIS A 207 -4.11 9.81 0.05
CA HIS A 207 -2.75 9.38 -0.26
C HIS A 207 -2.06 10.32 -1.24
N GLU A 208 -2.73 10.78 -2.31
CA GLU A 208 -2.18 11.73 -3.26
C GLU A 208 -1.78 13.05 -2.60
N LYS A 209 -2.65 13.60 -1.74
CA LYS A 209 -2.38 14.85 -1.00
C LYS A 209 -1.22 14.66 -0.03
N LEU A 210 -1.21 13.55 0.69
CA LEU A 210 -0.12 13.24 1.62
C LEU A 210 1.20 13.09 0.85
N ALA A 211 1.19 12.42 -0.31
CA ALA A 211 2.37 12.23 -1.13
C ALA A 211 2.95 13.57 -1.61
N GLN A 212 2.09 14.50 -2.02
CA GLN A 212 2.50 15.85 -2.41
C GLN A 212 3.11 16.63 -1.24
N SER A 213 2.46 16.60 -0.07
CA SER A 213 2.95 17.26 1.13
C SER A 213 4.33 16.72 1.55
N THR A 214 4.46 15.41 1.65
CA THR A 214 5.73 14.74 2.01
C THR A 214 6.82 15.03 0.98
N MET A 215 6.50 15.07 -0.32
CA MET A 215 7.47 15.44 -1.36
C MET A 215 7.99 16.88 -1.18
N ASP A 216 7.12 17.82 -0.82
CA ASP A 216 7.52 19.20 -0.59
C ASP A 216 8.40 19.34 0.65
N ASP A 217 8.16 18.56 1.69
CA ASP A 217 9.01 18.54 2.89
C ASP A 217 10.38 17.88 2.63
N VAL A 218 10.43 16.79 1.85
CA VAL A 218 11.69 16.19 1.36
C VAL A 218 12.51 17.20 0.56
N ARG A 219 11.86 18.03 -0.27
CA ARG A 219 12.52 19.10 -1.04
C ARG A 219 13.09 20.20 -0.13
N LYS A 220 12.33 20.66 0.86
CA LYS A 220 12.79 21.68 1.83
C LYS A 220 13.92 21.15 2.72
N GLY A 221 13.82 19.90 3.19
CA GLY A 221 14.89 19.26 3.97
C GLY A 221 16.19 19.16 3.18
N SER A 222 16.10 18.88 1.87
CA SER A 222 17.26 18.85 0.98
C SER A 222 17.93 20.22 0.79
N THR A 223 17.17 21.32 0.76
CA THR A 223 17.73 22.67 0.55
C THR A 223 18.46 23.21 1.78
N VAL A 224 18.00 22.87 2.99
CA VAL A 224 18.68 23.25 4.25
C VAL A 224 20.01 22.52 4.40
N GLY A 225 20.09 21.24 4.01
CA GLY A 225 21.34 20.47 3.99
C GLY A 225 22.39 21.05 3.03
N MET A 226 21.99 21.49 1.83
CA MET A 226 22.90 22.06 0.83
C MET A 226 23.52 23.42 1.24
N ASN A 227 22.80 24.25 2.02
CA ASN A 227 23.29 25.57 2.41
C ASN A 227 24.29 25.52 3.58
N THR A 228 24.20 24.52 4.45
CA THR A 228 25.13 24.37 5.58
C THR A 228 26.50 23.83 5.16
N ASP A 229 26.56 23.02 4.09
CA ASP A 229 27.82 22.50 3.54
C ASP A 229 28.59 23.57 2.74
N ARG A 230 27.87 24.39 1.94
CA ARG A 230 28.46 25.53 1.23
C ARG A 230 29.06 26.59 2.17
N SER A 231 28.43 26.85 3.31
CA SER A 231 28.96 27.79 4.31
C SER A 231 30.21 27.26 5.02
N ARG A 232 30.38 25.93 5.14
CA ARG A 232 31.58 25.33 5.75
C ARG A 232 32.75 25.27 4.78
N SER A 233 32.50 25.08 3.49
CA SER A 233 33.56 25.11 2.46
C SER A 233 34.16 26.50 2.22
N SER A 234 33.47 27.60 2.57
CA SER A 234 34.01 28.96 2.43
C SER A 234 34.85 29.44 3.61
N SER A 235 34.83 28.74 4.74
CA SER A 235 35.51 29.17 5.98
C SER A 235 36.91 28.57 6.19
N SER A 236 37.43 27.75 5.26
CA SER A 236 38.76 27.13 5.36
C SER A 236 39.84 27.75 4.46
N ARG A 237 39.56 28.85 3.76
CA ARG A 237 40.61 29.66 3.12
C ARG A 237 41.16 30.69 4.11
N SER A 238 42.11 30.26 4.94
CA SER A 238 42.99 31.18 5.67
C SER A 238 43.80 32.04 4.68
N PRO A 239 43.87 33.37 4.86
CA PRO A 239 44.77 34.22 4.12
C PRO A 239 46.18 34.11 4.71
N SER A 240 47.10 33.51 3.97
CA SER A 240 48.54 33.63 4.21
C SER A 240 48.96 35.09 3.97
N GLN A 241 49.11 35.85 5.04
CA GLN A 241 49.86 37.11 5.03
C GLN A 241 51.35 36.80 4.90
N SER A 242 51.97 37.29 3.83
CA SER A 242 53.43 37.42 3.74
C SER A 242 53.79 38.61 2.87
N GLY A 243 54.52 39.57 3.46
CA GLY A 243 55.46 40.41 2.72
C GLY A 243 54.97 41.80 2.34
N THR A 244 55.14 42.74 3.26
CA THR A 244 55.20 44.19 3.00
C THR A 244 56.36 44.52 2.04
N ALA A 245 56.06 45.13 0.89
CA ALA A 245 57.05 45.78 0.04
C ALA A 245 56.85 47.30 0.09
N SER A 246 57.84 48.00 0.65
CA SER A 246 57.96 49.46 0.66
C SER A 246 58.19 50.03 -0.74
N PRO A 247 57.65 51.21 -1.08
CA PRO A 247 58.09 51.98 -2.23
C PRO A 247 59.17 52.98 -1.82
N SER A 248 60.39 52.82 -2.33
CA SER A 248 61.42 53.86 -2.30
C SER A 248 61.33 54.67 -3.60
N GLN A 249 60.92 55.92 -3.47
CA GLN A 249 61.17 56.95 -4.47
C GLN A 249 62.63 57.39 -4.34
N SER A 250 63.33 57.50 -5.47
CA SER A 250 64.51 58.35 -5.59
C SER A 250 64.45 59.11 -6.90
N SER A 251 64.55 60.43 -6.75
CA SER A 251 64.56 61.44 -7.79
C SER A 251 65.98 61.66 -8.30
N GLN A 252 66.10 61.85 -9.61
CA GLN A 252 67.04 62.71 -10.35
C GLN A 252 68.56 62.48 -10.23
N SER A 253 69.21 62.18 -11.37
CA SER A 253 70.17 63.12 -11.98
C SER A 253 70.62 62.73 -13.38
N SER A 254 70.91 63.81 -14.10
CA SER A 254 71.27 64.11 -15.48
C SER A 254 72.57 63.51 -16.06
N MET A 255 72.73 63.79 -17.37
CA MET A 255 73.89 63.69 -18.27
C MET A 255 74.12 62.34 -18.96
N SER A 256 74.64 62.22 -20.17
CA SER A 256 74.84 63.08 -21.36
C SER A 256 75.68 62.21 -22.31
N THR A 257 75.34 62.18 -23.62
CA THR A 257 76.21 61.88 -24.79
C THR A 257 76.99 60.55 -24.84
N ASN A 258 76.94 59.80 -25.96
CA ASN A 258 77.85 59.99 -27.10
C ASN A 258 77.73 58.86 -28.16
N ARG A 259 77.74 59.29 -29.44
CA ARG A 259 78.00 58.57 -30.71
C ARG A 259 76.99 57.58 -31.26
#